data_AF-A0A1Y1K599-F1
#
_entry.id   AF-A0A1Y1K599-F1
#
_cell.length_a   1.000
_cell.length_b   1.000
_cell.length_c   1.000
_cell.angle_alpha   90.00
_cell.angle_beta   90.00
_cell.angle_gamma   90.00
#
_symmetry.space_group_name_H-M   'P 1'
#
loop_
_entity.id
_entity.type
_entity.pdbx_description
1 polymer ?
#
loop_
_entity_poly.entity_id
_entity_poly.type
_entity_poly.pdbx_seq_one_letter_code
_entity_poly.pdbx_strand_id
1 'polypeptide(L)'
;MYIDALVLLNAMLLSAALQYDCSKSEYERCVRMADPLIKEVRLIFPDNMNDVHLVCRTWNDFVDCLKRFTDRCFTDQQRSQFNKAIENPIQSVHQMCTQPRYQKEYLQHAPCMKGTVIDDGRCGS
;
A
#
# COMPACT_ATOMS: atom_id res chain seq x y z
N MET A 1 -38.19 20.93 34.98
CA MET A 1 -38.74 20.13 33.86
C MET A 1 -38.27 20.57 32.46
N TYR A 2 -37.62 21.73 32.26
CA TYR A 2 -37.04 22.12 30.95
C TYR A 2 -35.54 21.85 30.80
N ILE A 3 -34.85 21.56 31.91
CA ILE A 3 -33.39 21.36 31.95
C ILE A 3 -33.02 19.97 31.41
N ASP A 4 -33.88 18.96 31.61
CA ASP A 4 -33.64 17.58 31.17
C ASP A 4 -33.67 17.41 29.65
N ALA A 5 -34.52 18.19 28.95
CA ALA A 5 -34.64 18.13 27.49
C ALA A 5 -33.40 18.70 26.77
N LEU A 6 -32.79 19.77 27.31
CA LEU A 6 -31.59 20.40 26.74
C LEU A 6 -30.35 19.51 26.87
N VAL A 7 -30.24 18.73 27.95
CA VAL A 7 -29.15 17.77 28.15
C VAL A 7 -29.26 16.60 27.17
N LEU A 8 -30.48 16.12 26.91
CA LEU A 8 -30.72 15.04 25.93
C LEU A 8 -30.51 15.49 24.48
N LEU A 9 -30.86 16.74 24.15
CA LEU A 9 -30.58 17.34 22.84
C LEU A 9 -29.07 17.56 22.59
N ASN A 10 -28.31 17.93 23.63
CA ASN A 10 -26.85 18.06 23.54
C ASN A 10 -26.12 16.72 23.46
N ALA A 11 -26.67 15.64 24.04
CA ALA A 11 -26.10 14.30 23.92
C ALA A 11 -26.22 13.73 22.49
N MET A 12 -27.26 14.09 21.74
CA MET A 12 -27.45 13.66 20.35
C MET A 12 -26.54 14.37 19.33
N LEU A 13 -25.99 15.54 19.68
CA LEU A 13 -25.12 16.33 18.79
C LEU A 13 -23.64 15.92 18.87
N LEU A 14 -23.25 15.10 19.85
CA LEU A 14 -21.87 14.66 20.07
C LEU A 14 -21.53 13.27 19.50
N SER A 15 -22.49 12.59 18.88
CA SER A 15 -22.28 11.34 18.17
C SER A 15 -22.35 11.54 16.65
N ALA A 16 -21.57 12.49 16.13
CA ALA A 16 -21.07 12.34 14.76
C ALA A 16 -20.08 11.17 14.78
N ALA A 17 -20.60 9.94 14.75
CA ALA A 17 -19.78 8.79 14.43
C ALA A 17 -19.10 9.13 13.11
N LEU A 18 -17.77 9.25 13.10
CA LEU A 18 -16.98 9.33 11.89
C LEU A 18 -17.32 8.08 11.07
N GLN A 19 -18.30 8.20 10.19
CA GLN A 19 -18.76 7.09 9.38
C GLN A 19 -17.66 6.85 8.35
N TYR A 20 -16.83 5.85 8.62
CA TYR A 20 -15.74 5.49 7.71
C TYR A 20 -16.32 4.91 6.43
N ASP A 21 -15.86 5.43 5.30
CA ASP A 21 -16.26 4.90 4.00
C ASP A 21 -15.55 3.57 3.74
N CYS A 22 -16.30 2.47 3.90
CA CYS A 22 -15.85 1.12 3.60
C CYS A 22 -16.32 0.64 2.22
N SER A 23 -16.61 1.59 1.31
CA SER A 23 -17.01 1.30 -0.06
C SER A 23 -15.88 0.69 -0.88
N LYS A 24 -16.29 -0.02 -1.93
CA LYS A 24 -15.38 -0.50 -2.97
C LYS A 24 -14.59 0.65 -3.61
N SER A 25 -15.19 1.82 -3.79
CA SER A 25 -14.53 2.98 -4.38
C SER A 25 -13.35 3.48 -3.55
N GLU A 26 -13.47 3.47 -2.22
CA GLU A 26 -12.38 3.87 -1.33
C GLU A 26 -11.23 2.85 -1.35
N TYR A 27 -11.56 1.55 -1.36
CA TYR A 27 -10.57 0.51 -1.57
C TYR A 27 -9.85 0.66 -2.92
N GLU A 28 -10.60 0.83 -4.01
CA GLU A 28 -10.04 1.02 -5.35
C GLU A 28 -9.19 2.29 -5.45
N ARG A 29 -9.50 3.35 -4.69
CA ARG A 29 -8.68 4.56 -4.61
C ARG A 29 -7.28 4.24 -4.08
N CYS A 30 -7.17 3.40 -3.04
CA CYS A 30 -5.88 2.95 -2.54
C CYS A 30 -5.17 2.06 -3.57
N VAL A 31 -5.86 1.05 -4.12
CA VAL A 31 -5.23 0.09 -5.06
C VAL A 31 -4.68 0.78 -6.31
N ARG A 32 -5.38 1.79 -6.85
CA ARG A 32 -4.90 2.56 -8.01
C ARG A 32 -3.59 3.29 -7.78
N MET A 33 -3.19 3.54 -6.52
CA MET A 33 -1.87 4.14 -6.23
C MET A 33 -0.72 3.20 -6.62
N ALA A 34 -0.94 1.88 -6.57
CA ALA A 34 0.07 0.89 -6.94
C ALA A 34 0.16 0.66 -8.46
N ASP A 35 -0.73 1.24 -9.27
CA ASP A 35 -0.76 1.04 -10.73
C ASP A 35 0.62 1.19 -11.40
N PRO A 36 1.42 2.24 -11.12
CA PRO A 36 2.74 2.37 -11.72
C PRO A 36 3.67 1.21 -11.36
N LEU A 37 3.58 0.70 -10.11
CA LEU A 37 4.45 -0.37 -9.59
C LEU A 37 4.18 -1.73 -10.24
N ILE A 38 3.03 -1.90 -10.89
CA ILE A 38 2.62 -3.17 -11.52
C ILE A 38 2.44 -3.06 -13.04
N LYS A 39 2.41 -1.84 -13.59
CA LYS A 39 2.22 -1.59 -15.03
C LYS A 39 3.48 -1.10 -15.73
N GLU A 40 4.35 -0.35 -15.03
CA GLU A 40 5.56 0.20 -15.62
C GLU A 40 6.74 -0.72 -15.36
N VAL A 41 7.29 -1.35 -16.39
CA VAL A 41 8.41 -2.30 -16.26
C VAL A 41 9.61 -1.71 -15.51
N ARG A 42 9.91 -0.41 -15.70
CA ARG A 42 10.98 0.29 -14.98
C ARG A 42 10.71 0.42 -13.47
N LEU A 43 9.47 0.30 -13.02
CA LEU A 43 9.08 0.38 -11.61
C LEU A 43 8.78 -1.00 -11.01
N ILE A 44 8.45 -1.99 -11.83
CA ILE A 44 8.43 -3.41 -11.42
C ILE A 44 9.86 -3.88 -11.11
N PHE A 45 10.83 -3.49 -11.95
CA PHE A 45 12.26 -3.79 -11.77
C PHE A 45 13.11 -2.51 -11.90
N PRO A 46 13.16 -1.64 -10.86
CA PRO A 46 13.96 -0.42 -10.89
C PRO A 46 15.45 -0.71 -11.02
N ASP A 47 16.06 -0.30 -12.13
CA ASP A 47 17.48 -0.53 -12.43
C ASP A 47 18.36 0.70 -12.17
N ASN A 48 17.80 1.73 -11.54
CA ASN A 48 18.50 2.95 -11.17
C ASN A 48 17.89 3.55 -9.89
N MET A 49 18.68 4.37 -9.19
CA MET A 49 18.26 4.95 -7.91
C MET A 49 17.05 5.89 -8.02
N ASN A 50 16.85 6.57 -9.15
CA ASN A 50 15.69 7.45 -9.31
C ASN A 50 14.39 6.65 -9.32
N ASP A 51 14.38 5.53 -10.03
CA ASP A 51 13.24 4.61 -10.06
C ASP A 51 13.05 3.92 -8.70
N VAL A 52 14.14 3.54 -8.00
CA VAL A 52 14.05 3.04 -6.60
C VAL A 52 13.35 4.07 -5.70
N HIS A 53 13.76 5.34 -5.75
CA HIS A 53 13.12 6.39 -4.96
C HIS A 53 11.65 6.60 -5.31
N LEU A 54 11.27 6.45 -6.59
CA LEU A 54 9.88 6.51 -7.00
C LEU A 54 9.09 5.32 -6.46
N VAL A 55 9.61 4.09 -6.56
CA VAL A 55 9.01 2.89 -5.97
C VAL A 55 8.77 3.08 -4.48
N CYS A 56 9.78 3.57 -3.74
CA CYS A 56 9.67 3.78 -2.30
C CYS A 56 8.58 4.77 -1.90
N ARG A 57 8.45 5.90 -2.62
CA ARG A 57 7.40 6.89 -2.34
C ARG A 57 6.01 6.32 -2.64
N THR A 58 5.82 5.79 -3.85
CA THR A 58 4.54 5.24 -4.29
C THR A 58 4.09 4.07 -3.41
N TRP A 59 5.02 3.19 -3.01
CA TRP A 59 4.72 2.08 -2.12
C TRP A 59 4.27 2.54 -0.74
N ASN A 60 4.95 3.53 -0.15
CA ASN A 60 4.56 4.07 1.15
C ASN A 60 3.16 4.68 1.10
N ASP A 61 2.85 5.47 0.06
CA ASP A 61 1.51 6.06 -0.10
C ASP A 61 0.43 4.99 -0.25
N PHE A 62 0.71 3.95 -1.05
CA PHE A 62 -0.18 2.81 -1.25
C PHE A 62 -0.44 2.02 0.06
N VAL A 63 0.62 1.65 0.77
CA VAL A 63 0.53 0.88 2.02
C VAL A 63 -0.17 1.68 3.11
N ASP A 64 0.14 2.97 3.25
CA ASP A 64 -0.52 3.83 4.23
C ASP A 64 -2.01 3.98 3.95
N CYS A 65 -2.41 4.11 2.69
CA CYS A 65 -3.81 4.14 2.29
C CYS A 65 -4.52 2.84 2.66
N LEU A 66 -3.98 1.69 2.23
CA LEU A 66 -4.58 0.39 2.50
C LEU A 66 -4.61 0.09 4.00
N LYS A 67 -3.55 0.39 4.75
CA LYS A 67 -3.50 0.16 6.19
C LYS A 67 -4.61 0.90 6.92
N ARG A 68 -4.84 2.18 6.58
CA ARG A 68 -5.95 2.96 7.16
C ARG A 68 -7.32 2.37 6.81
N PHE A 69 -7.49 1.91 5.57
CA PHE A 69 -8.71 1.25 5.13
C PHE A 69 -8.93 -0.05 5.91
N THR A 70 -7.93 -0.94 5.98
CA THR A 70 -8.02 -2.20 6.72
C THR A 70 -8.21 -1.98 8.21
N ASP A 71 -7.60 -0.94 8.78
CA ASP A 71 -7.72 -0.66 10.21
C ASP A 71 -9.13 -0.26 10.62
N ARG A 72 -9.91 0.30 9.70
CA ARG A 72 -11.27 0.79 9.94
C ARG A 72 -12.35 -0.17 9.45
N CYS A 73 -12.10 -0.86 8.35
CA CYS A 73 -13.13 -1.57 7.60
C CYS A 73 -13.01 -3.10 7.67
N PHE A 74 -11.85 -3.64 8.06
CA PHE A 74 -11.69 -5.09 8.18
C PHE A 74 -12.01 -5.59 9.58
N THR A 75 -12.61 -6.77 9.65
CA THR A 75 -12.68 -7.58 10.87
C THR A 75 -11.27 -8.06 11.27
N ASP A 76 -11.10 -8.50 12.52
CA ASP A 76 -9.82 -9.02 13.00
C ASP A 76 -9.31 -10.20 12.16
N GLN A 77 -10.21 -11.09 11.73
CA GLN A 77 -9.87 -12.21 10.86
C GLN A 77 -9.40 -11.73 9.48
N GLN A 78 -10.11 -10.78 8.86
CA GLN A 78 -9.72 -10.21 7.57
C GLN A 78 -8.38 -9.49 7.66
N ARG A 79 -8.16 -8.72 8.74
CA ARG A 79 -6.89 -8.01 8.98
C ARG A 79 -5.73 -8.98 9.19
N SER A 80 -5.94 -10.07 9.92
CA SER A 80 -4.93 -11.12 10.11
C SER A 80 -4.51 -11.78 8.79
N GLN A 81 -5.48 -12.13 7.94
CA GLN A 81 -5.19 -12.70 6.61
C GLN A 81 -4.46 -11.69 5.70
N PHE A 82 -4.89 -10.43 5.73
CA PHE A 82 -4.23 -9.36 4.98
C PHE A 82 -2.79 -9.16 5.42
N ASN A 83 -2.54 -9.00 6.73
CA ASN A 83 -1.20 -8.81 7.29
C ASN A 83 -0.24 -9.94 6.90
N LYS A 84 -0.73 -11.19 6.95
CA LYS A 84 0.05 -12.36 6.51
C LYS A 84 0.41 -12.30 5.01
N ALA A 85 -0.51 -11.82 4.16
CA ALA A 85 -0.27 -11.74 2.73
C ALA A 85 0.76 -10.64 2.34
N ILE A 86 0.84 -9.56 3.13
CA ILE A 86 1.67 -8.40 2.80
C ILE A 86 3.02 -8.34 3.53
N GLU A 87 3.26 -9.23 4.50
CA GLU A 87 4.48 -9.25 5.32
C GLU A 87 5.76 -9.28 4.48
N ASN A 88 5.90 -10.27 3.59
CA ASN A 88 7.09 -10.44 2.76
C ASN A 88 7.28 -9.28 1.74
N PRO A 89 6.23 -8.84 0.99
CA PRO A 89 6.34 -7.67 0.13
C PRO A 89 6.78 -6.40 0.87
N ILE A 90 6.20 -6.12 2.05
CA ILE A 90 6.57 -4.95 2.85
C ILE A 90 8.03 -5.02 3.27
N GLN A 91 8.49 -6.17 3.75
CA GLN A 91 9.89 -6.33 4.15
C GLN A 91 10.85 -6.13 2.98
N SER A 92 10.52 -6.69 1.80
CA SER A 92 11.35 -6.59 0.60
C SER A 92 11.50 -5.14 0.14
N VAL A 93 10.39 -4.40 0.06
CA VAL A 93 10.43 -2.97 -0.30
C VAL A 93 11.11 -2.15 0.80
N HIS A 94 10.89 -2.45 2.08
CA HIS A 94 11.56 -1.77 3.17
C HIS A 94 13.09 -1.91 3.08
N GLN A 95 13.61 -3.11 2.80
CA GLN A 95 15.04 -3.32 2.57
C GLN A 95 15.55 -2.50 1.40
N MET A 96 14.84 -2.52 0.26
CA MET A 96 15.17 -1.71 -0.91
C MET A 96 15.19 -0.20 -0.61
N CYS A 97 14.29 0.28 0.25
CA CYS A 97 14.15 1.69 0.52
C CYS A 97 15.07 2.23 1.62
N THR A 98 15.55 1.37 2.52
CA THR A 98 16.27 1.81 3.73
C THR A 98 17.70 1.29 3.86
N GLN A 99 18.09 0.26 3.10
CA GLN A 99 19.40 -0.38 3.25
C GLN A 99 20.30 -0.10 2.04
N PRO A 100 21.31 0.80 2.15
CA PRO A 100 22.19 1.12 1.04
C PRO A 100 22.97 -0.07 0.47
N ARG A 101 23.34 -1.03 1.33
CA ARG A 101 24.02 -2.25 0.91
C ARG A 101 23.10 -3.10 0.02
N TYR A 102 21.85 -3.27 0.42
CA TYR A 102 20.84 -3.99 -0.36
C TYR A 102 20.57 -3.28 -1.69
N GLN A 103 20.42 -1.95 -1.69
CA GLN A 103 20.26 -1.16 -2.92
C GLN A 103 21.39 -1.41 -3.92
N LYS A 104 22.65 -1.38 -3.44
CA LYS A 104 23.81 -1.63 -4.29
C LYS A 104 23.81 -3.03 -4.89
N GLU A 105 23.55 -4.06 -4.09
CA GLU A 105 23.49 -5.45 -4.53
C GLU A 105 22.32 -5.68 -5.50
N TYR A 106 21.13 -5.19 -5.17
CA TYR A 106 19.96 -5.27 -6.03
C TYR A 106 20.20 -4.63 -7.40
N LEU A 107 20.77 -3.42 -7.44
CA LEU A 107 21.05 -2.70 -8.69
C LEU A 107 22.09 -3.41 -9.58
N GLN A 108 22.97 -4.25 -9.01
CA GLN A 108 23.87 -5.08 -9.82
C GLN A 108 23.12 -6.13 -10.64
N HIS A 109 21.95 -6.58 -10.16
CA HIS A 109 21.17 -7.65 -10.77
C HIS A 109 19.87 -7.18 -11.43
N ALA A 110 19.39 -5.97 -11.10
CA ALA A 110 18.14 -5.41 -11.61
C ALA A 110 18.03 -5.38 -13.14
N PRO A 111 19.07 -5.02 -13.92
CA PRO A 111 18.99 -5.08 -15.39
C PRO A 111 18.71 -6.49 -15.92
N CYS A 112 19.23 -7.52 -15.26
CA CYS A 112 19.00 -8.91 -15.65
C CYS A 112 17.53 -9.31 -15.40
N MET A 113 17.01 -9.01 -14.20
CA MET A 113 15.61 -9.28 -13.85
C MET A 113 14.64 -8.54 -14.79
N LYS A 114 14.92 -7.26 -15.05
CA LYS A 114 14.15 -6.46 -16.02
C LYS A 114 14.18 -7.07 -17.41
N GLY A 115 15.36 -7.52 -17.86
CA GLY A 115 15.55 -8.19 -19.15
C GLY A 115 14.75 -9.49 -19.29
N THR A 116 14.61 -10.28 -18.22
CA THR A 116 13.82 -11.53 -18.27
C THR A 116 12.33 -11.32 -18.51
N VAL A 117 11.80 -10.12 -18.23
CA VAL A 117 10.37 -9.81 -18.43
C VAL A 117 10.09 -9.16 -19.78
N ILE A 118 11.10 -8.51 -20.38
CA ILE A 118 10.97 -7.85 -21.69
C ILE A 118 11.33 -8.81 -22.83
N ASP A 119 12.19 -9.79 -22.57
CA ASP A 119 12.65 -10.77 -23.55
C ASP A 119 11.74 -12.00 -23.56
N ASP A 120 10.80 -12.06 -24.51
CA ASP A 120 9.89 -13.19 -24.73
C ASP A 120 10.64 -14.53 -24.88
N GLY A 121 11.90 -14.52 -25.33
CA GLY A 121 12.74 -15.72 -25.47
C GLY A 121 13.25 -16.30 -24.15
N ARG A 122 13.04 -15.61 -23.02
CA ARG A 122 13.45 -16.05 -21.67
C ARG A 122 12.30 -16.50 -20.79
N CYS A 123 11.06 -16.27 -21.21
CA CYS A 123 9.87 -16.78 -20.54
C CYS A 123 9.64 -18.24 -20.98
N GLY A 124 9.34 -19.13 -20.02
CA GLY A 124 9.12 -20.55 -20.29
C GLY A 124 7.96 -20.78 -21.26
N SER A 125 8.27 -21.44 -22.38
CA SER A 125 7.32 -21.91 -23.40
C SER A 125 6.39 -23.00 -22.88
#